data_AF-A0A963ZHL8-F1
#
_entry.id   AF-A0A963ZHL8-F1
#
_cell.length_a   1.000
_cell.length_b   1.000
_cell.length_c   1.000
_cell.angle_alpha   90.00
_cell.angle_beta   90.00
_cell.angle_gamma   90.00
#
_symmetry.space_group_name_H-M   'P 1'
#
loop_
_entity.id
_entity.type
_entity.pdbx_description
1 polymer ?
#
loop_
_entity_poly.entity_id
_entity_poly.type
_entity_poly.pdbx_seq_one_letter_code
_entity_poly.pdbx_strand_id
1 'polypeptide(L)'
;MRFVYITVAIIFTSFAAVQYNDPDAGVWIAAYLFAALVTLPPIFGKHTPLPAIGLAIYLVWGIALLSAVDVNWIEIEEARESFGLLLAAFWMGVLLYLWVRRRSAHSQSEEADLSP
;
A
#
# COMPACT_ATOMS: atom_id res chain seq x y z
N MET A 1 11.43 4.47 12.83
CA MET A 1 10.29 3.95 12.03
C MET A 1 9.23 4.99 11.69
N ARG A 2 8.77 5.85 12.60
CA ARG A 2 7.74 6.88 12.29
C ARG A 2 8.05 7.74 11.05
N PHE A 3 9.32 8.14 10.89
CA PHE A 3 9.79 8.88 9.72
C PHE A 3 9.45 8.18 8.40
N VAL A 4 9.66 6.86 8.30
CA VAL A 4 9.37 6.09 7.08
C VAL A 4 7.89 6.16 6.72
N TYR A 5 6.99 5.99 7.70
CA TYR A 5 5.54 6.09 7.45
C TYR A 5 5.13 7.49 6.97
N ILE A 6 5.71 8.54 7.56
CA ILE A 6 5.45 9.92 7.14
C ILE A 6 5.96 10.14 5.72
N THR A 7 7.19 9.74 5.41
CA THR A 7 7.77 9.85 4.07
C THR A 7 6.92 9.14 3.03
N VAL A 8 6.49 7.90 3.30
CA VAL A 8 5.69 7.13 2.34
C VAL A 8 4.27 7.72 2.19
N ALA A 9 3.66 8.22 3.26
CA ALA A 9 2.37 8.90 3.18
C ALA A 9 2.45 10.19 2.33
N ILE A 10 3.55 10.96 2.46
CA ILE A 10 3.80 12.12 1.62
C ILE A 10 3.99 11.70 0.17
N ILE A 11 4.79 10.67 -0.11
CA ILE A 11 5.02 10.16 -1.48
C ILE A 11 3.69 9.78 -2.15
N PHE A 12 2.84 8.98 -1.49
CA PHE A 12 1.54 8.61 -2.09
C PHE A 12 0.58 9.80 -2.23
N THR A 13 0.64 10.77 -1.32
CA THR A 13 -0.14 12.00 -1.47
C THR A 13 0.34 12.82 -2.67
N SER A 14 1.65 12.89 -2.90
CA SER A 14 2.23 13.51 -4.09
C SER A 14 1.83 12.77 -5.37
N PHE A 15 1.74 11.43 -5.34
CA PHE A 15 1.21 10.65 -6.47
C PHE A 15 -0.25 11.01 -6.75
N ALA A 16 -1.11 11.09 -5.73
CA ALA A 16 -2.48 11.57 -5.91
C ALA A 16 -2.53 12.98 -6.52
N ALA A 17 -1.63 13.88 -6.10
CA ALA A 17 -1.60 15.25 -6.62
C ALA A 17 -1.21 15.34 -8.10
N VAL A 18 -0.34 14.47 -8.61
CA VAL A 18 0.02 14.51 -10.04
C VAL A 18 -1.08 13.98 -10.96
N GLN A 19 -1.99 13.14 -10.43
CA GLN A 19 -3.09 12.55 -11.22
C GLN A 19 -4.17 13.56 -11.62
N TYR A 20 -4.18 14.78 -11.08
CA TYR A 20 -5.08 15.83 -11.58
C TYR A 20 -4.85 16.20 -13.06
N ASN A 21 -3.72 15.78 -13.64
CA ASN A 21 -3.43 15.96 -15.06
C ASN A 21 -4.00 14.85 -15.96
N ASP A 22 -4.51 13.76 -15.38
CA ASP A 22 -4.96 12.58 -16.12
C ASP A 22 -6.48 12.64 -16.41
N PRO A 23 -6.95 12.11 -17.56
CA PRO A 23 -8.37 12.15 -17.94
C PRO A 23 -9.30 11.37 -17.00
N ASP A 24 -8.78 10.38 -16.28
CA ASP A 24 -9.49 9.50 -15.34
C ASP A 24 -8.98 9.64 -13.89
N ALA A 25 -8.51 10.85 -13.53
CA ALA A 25 -7.90 11.21 -12.26
C ALA A 25 -8.56 10.62 -11.00
N GLY A 26 -9.90 10.53 -10.96
CA GLY A 26 -10.67 10.19 -9.77
C GLY A 26 -10.30 8.84 -9.16
N VAL A 27 -10.18 7.78 -9.98
CA VAL A 27 -9.88 6.43 -9.49
C VAL A 27 -8.45 6.34 -8.98
N TRP A 28 -7.51 6.99 -9.66
CA TRP A 28 -6.09 7.01 -9.29
C TRP A 28 -5.84 7.83 -8.03
N ILE A 29 -6.49 9.00 -7.89
CA ILE A 29 -6.45 9.81 -6.67
C ILE A 29 -6.94 8.98 -5.49
N ALA A 30 -8.10 8.31 -5.63
CA ALA A 30 -8.66 7.48 -4.57
C ALA A 30 -7.70 6.32 -4.20
N ALA A 31 -7.11 5.68 -5.20
CA ALA A 31 -6.13 4.61 -5.00
C ALA A 31 -4.93 5.09 -4.19
N TYR A 32 -4.28 6.19 -4.58
CA TYR A 32 -3.11 6.68 -3.87
C TYR A 32 -3.43 7.26 -2.49
N LEU A 33 -4.57 7.95 -2.33
CA LEU A 33 -5.02 8.43 -1.03
C LEU A 33 -5.33 7.28 -0.06
N PHE A 34 -5.89 6.17 -0.55
CA PHE A 34 -6.07 4.98 0.28
C PHE A 34 -4.72 4.47 0.82
N ALA A 35 -3.71 4.35 -0.05
CA ALA A 35 -2.37 3.92 0.35
C ALA A 35 -1.75 4.88 1.39
N ALA A 36 -1.90 6.20 1.19
CA ALA A 36 -1.45 7.21 2.14
C ALA A 36 -2.15 7.06 3.50
N LEU A 37 -3.49 6.97 3.52
CA LEU A 37 -4.28 6.88 4.74
C LEU A 37 -4.00 5.60 5.54
N VAL A 38 -3.87 4.44 4.87
CA VAL A 38 -3.54 3.16 5.53
C VAL A 38 -2.11 3.17 6.11
N THR A 39 -1.24 4.05 5.63
CA THR A 39 0.14 4.22 6.13
C THR A 39 0.21 5.03 7.43
N LEU A 40 -0.81 5.82 7.78
CA LEU A 40 -0.77 6.72 8.94
C LEU A 40 -0.92 6.04 10.33
N PRO A 41 -1.82 5.05 10.54
CA PRO A 41 -2.05 4.47 11.87
C PRO A 41 -0.79 3.97 12.59
N PRO A 42 0.19 3.33 11.91
CA PRO A 42 1.46 2.92 12.54
C PRO A 42 2.26 4.05 13.20
N ILE A 43 2.08 5.31 12.79
CA ILE A 43 2.71 6.48 13.42
C ILE A 43 2.28 6.60 14.89
N PHE A 44 0.99 6.32 15.15
CA PHE A 44 0.37 6.35 16.47
C PHE A 44 0.43 5.00 17.20
N GLY A 45 1.24 4.05 16.70
CA GLY A 45 1.38 2.72 17.28
C GLY A 45 0.21 1.76 17.00
N LYS A 46 -0.76 2.17 16.18
CA LYS A 46 -1.90 1.32 15.79
C LYS A 46 -1.58 0.56 14.52
N HIS A 47 -1.81 -0.75 14.51
CA HIS A 47 -1.64 -1.61 13.34
C HIS A 47 -2.96 -2.29 13.05
N THR A 48 -3.35 -2.35 11.77
CA THR A 48 -4.67 -2.83 11.35
C THR A 48 -4.52 -3.88 10.25
N PRO A 49 -5.55 -4.73 10.02
CA PRO A 49 -5.56 -5.66 8.90
C PRO A 49 -5.90 -4.99 7.55
N LEU A 50 -6.23 -3.69 7.52
CA LEU A 50 -6.58 -2.97 6.28
C LEU A 50 -5.56 -3.11 5.13
N PRO A 51 -4.24 -3.18 5.38
CA PRO A 51 -3.28 -3.41 4.30
C PRO A 51 -3.54 -4.71 3.51
N ALA A 52 -4.20 -5.73 4.09
CA ALA A 52 -4.58 -6.93 3.33
C ALA A 52 -5.58 -6.63 2.21
N ILE A 53 -6.55 -5.75 2.46
CA ILE A 53 -7.55 -5.32 1.47
C ILE A 53 -6.85 -4.52 0.36
N GLY A 54 -6.01 -3.55 0.74
CA GLY A 54 -5.23 -2.77 -0.21
C GLY A 54 -4.32 -3.64 -1.07
N LEU A 55 -3.60 -4.57 -0.45
CA LEU A 55 -2.72 -5.51 -1.15
C LEU A 55 -3.48 -6.31 -2.22
N ALA A 56 -4.64 -6.86 -1.88
CA ALA A 56 -5.45 -7.64 -2.82
C ALA A 56 -5.92 -6.77 -4.00
N ILE A 57 -6.47 -5.58 -3.72
CA ILE A 57 -6.95 -4.66 -4.76
C ILE A 57 -5.81 -4.24 -5.68
N TYR A 58 -4.70 -3.76 -5.12
CA TYR A 58 -3.58 -3.25 -5.92
C TYR A 58 -2.87 -4.33 -6.72
N LEU A 59 -2.72 -5.54 -6.18
CA LEU A 59 -2.14 -6.65 -6.94
C LEU A 59 -3.03 -7.06 -8.10
N VAL A 60 -4.32 -7.29 -7.85
CA VAL A 60 -5.25 -7.73 -8.90
C VAL A 60 -5.34 -6.66 -9.99
N TRP A 61 -5.51 -5.40 -9.60
CA TRP A 61 -5.65 -4.30 -10.56
C TRP A 61 -4.33 -4.01 -11.30
N GLY A 62 -3.20 -4.00 -10.60
CA GLY A 62 -1.89 -3.77 -11.20
C GLY A 62 -1.49 -4.87 -12.19
N ILE A 63 -1.76 -6.15 -11.85
CA ILE A 63 -1.52 -7.28 -12.77
C ILE A 63 -2.45 -7.20 -13.98
N ALA A 64 -3.72 -6.85 -13.77
CA ALA A 64 -4.68 -6.69 -14.87
C ALA A 64 -4.23 -5.61 -15.87
N LEU A 65 -3.79 -4.44 -15.40
CA LEU A 65 -3.22 -3.41 -16.29
C LEU A 65 -1.93 -3.88 -16.95
N LEU A 66 -1.02 -4.50 -16.20
CA LEU A 66 0.26 -4.95 -16.75
C LEU A 66 0.06 -5.96 -17.90
N SER A 67 -0.98 -6.79 -17.83
CA SER A 67 -1.31 -7.72 -18.90
C SER A 67 -1.83 -7.07 -20.18
N ALA A 68 -2.24 -5.80 -20.12
CA ALA A 68 -2.67 -5.00 -21.26
C ALA A 68 -1.52 -4.17 -21.90
N VAL A 69 -0.36 -4.08 -21.23
CA VAL A 69 0.79 -3.28 -21.70
C VAL A 69 1.42 -3.92 -22.95
N ASP A 70 1.46 -3.15 -24.04
CA ASP A 70 2.13 -3.53 -25.29
C ASP A 70 3.67 -3.39 -25.18
N VAL A 71 4.42 -3.98 -26.12
CA VAL A 71 5.87 -4.16 -26.13
C VAL A 71 6.67 -2.84 -26.11
N ASN A 72 6.03 -1.69 -26.41
CA ASN A 72 6.63 -0.35 -26.32
C ASN A 72 6.31 0.37 -24.99
N TRP A 73 6.59 -0.31 -23.88
CA TRP A 73 6.12 -0.02 -22.52
C TRP A 73 6.59 1.28 -21.84
N ILE A 74 7.63 1.97 -22.35
CA ILE A 74 8.27 3.10 -21.62
C ILE A 74 7.43 4.38 -21.62
N GLU A 75 6.58 4.59 -22.63
CA GLU A 75 5.75 5.81 -22.77
C GLU A 75 4.25 5.55 -22.62
N ILE A 76 3.87 4.31 -22.28
CA ILE A 76 2.46 3.92 -22.16
C ILE A 76 1.94 4.27 -20.77
N GLU A 77 0.86 5.04 -20.73
CA GLU A 77 0.14 5.46 -19.51
C GLU A 77 -0.17 4.27 -18.59
N GLU A 78 -0.65 3.16 -19.17
CA GLU A 78 -0.96 1.91 -18.47
C GLU A 78 0.26 1.27 -17.78
N ALA A 79 1.45 1.41 -18.36
CA ALA A 79 2.69 0.90 -17.76
C ALA A 79 3.09 1.70 -16.52
N ARG A 80 2.95 3.04 -16.58
CA ARG A 80 3.17 3.94 -15.44
C ARG A 80 2.18 3.65 -14.31
N GLU A 81 0.91 3.47 -14.66
CA GLU A 81 -0.18 3.21 -13.72
C GLU A 81 -0.07 1.84 -13.05
N SER A 82 0.19 0.78 -13.82
CA SER A 82 0.43 -0.56 -13.27
C SER A 82 1.62 -0.56 -12.32
N PHE A 83 2.71 0.14 -12.64
CA PHE A 83 3.85 0.26 -11.74
C PHE A 83 3.50 0.98 -10.43
N GLY A 84 2.70 2.06 -10.51
CA GLY A 84 2.18 2.76 -9.33
C GLY A 84 1.35 1.86 -8.41
N LEU A 85 0.49 1.02 -8.99
CA LEU A 85 -0.30 0.02 -8.24
C LEU A 85 0.58 -1.07 -7.63
N LEU A 86 1.56 -1.60 -8.36
CA LEU A 86 2.48 -2.62 -7.85
C LEU A 86 3.35 -2.07 -6.70
N LEU A 87 3.76 -0.80 -6.76
CA LEU A 87 4.46 -0.13 -5.68
C LEU A 87 3.56 0.03 -4.44
N ALA A 88 2.29 0.42 -4.63
CA ALA A 88 1.30 0.47 -3.56
C ALA A 88 1.06 -0.92 -2.94
N ALA A 89 0.93 -1.95 -3.77
CA ALA A 89 0.80 -3.34 -3.34
C ALA A 89 2.00 -3.78 -2.49
N PHE A 90 3.22 -3.54 -2.96
CA PHE A 90 4.43 -3.84 -2.21
C PHE A 90 4.40 -3.21 -0.81
N TRP A 91 4.06 -1.92 -0.74
CA TRP A 91 3.97 -1.23 0.54
C TRP A 91 2.87 -1.78 1.46
N MET A 92 1.70 -2.10 0.91
CA MET A 92 0.63 -2.76 1.67
C MET A 92 1.10 -4.12 2.23
N GLY A 93 1.88 -4.88 1.46
CA GLY A 93 2.51 -6.13 1.89
C GLY A 93 3.47 -5.93 3.07
N VAL A 94 4.29 -4.88 3.03
CA VAL A 94 5.18 -4.51 4.15
C VAL A 94 4.36 -4.20 5.41
N LEU A 95 3.32 -3.37 5.31
CA LEU A 95 2.47 -3.03 6.46
C LEU A 95 1.75 -4.26 7.02
N LEU A 96 1.24 -5.13 6.14
CA LEU A 96 0.59 -6.37 6.55
C LEU A 96 1.56 -7.30 7.28
N TYR A 97 2.76 -7.49 6.75
CA TYR A 97 3.80 -8.31 7.38
C TYR A 97 4.16 -7.79 8.78
N LEU A 98 4.33 -6.48 8.92
CA LEU A 98 4.63 -5.87 10.23
C LEU A 98 3.48 -6.05 11.24
N TRP A 99 2.22 -5.98 10.78
CA TRP A 99 1.07 -6.25 11.62
C TRP A 99 1.00 -7.72 12.06
N VAL A 100 1.18 -8.67 11.14
CA VAL A 100 1.19 -10.11 11.46
C VAL A 100 2.26 -10.42 12.51
N ARG A 101 3.49 -9.91 12.31
CA ARG A 101 4.59 -10.16 13.25
C ARG A 101 4.32 -9.60 14.64
N ARG A 102 3.70 -8.43 14.75
CA ARG A 102 3.34 -7.83 16.05
C ARG A 102 2.30 -8.67 16.77
N ARG A 103 1.30 -9.19 16.06
CA ARG A 103 0.27 -10.05 16.65
C ARG A 103 0.87 -11.36 17.16
N SER A 104 1.73 -12.01 16.38
CA SER A 104 2.40 -13.25 16.80
C SER A 104 3.23 -13.07 18.07
N ALA A 105 3.95 -11.95 18.19
CA ALA A 105 4.73 -11.64 19.39
C ALA A 105 3.84 -11.44 20.64
N HIS A 106 2.69 -10.80 20.49
CA HIS A 106 1.77 -10.57 21.61
C HIS A 106 1.12 -11.88 22.10
N SER A 107 0.72 -12.76 21.17
CA SER A 107 0.15 -14.07 21.52
C SER A 107 1.15 -14.95 22.29
N GLN A 108 2.44 -14.91 21.93
CA GLN A 108 3.48 -15.68 22.63
C GLN A 108 3.76 -15.16 24.04
N SER A 109 3.70 -13.84 24.27
CA SER A 109 3.85 -13.27 25.61
C SER A 109 2.69 -13.66 26.53
N GLU A 110 1.45 -13.66 26.03
CA GLU A 110 0.30 -14.10 26.82
C GLU A 110 0.38 -15.58 27.20
N GLU A 111 0.82 -16.44 26.28
CA GLU A 111 0.98 -17.89 26.56
C GLU A 111 2.11 -18.17 27.56
N ALA A 112 3.21 -17.41 27.51
CA ALA A 112 4.31 -17.50 28.47
C ALA A 112 3.89 -17.07 29.89
N ASP A 113 3.10 -16.00 30.03
CA ASP A 113 2.60 -15.53 31.34
C ASP A 113 1.59 -16.51 31.97
N LEU A 114 0.93 -17.35 31.17
CA LEU A 114 -0.03 -18.37 31.61
C LEU A 114 0.63 -19.73 31.90
N SER A 115 1.94 -19.87 31.66
CA SER A 115 2.72 -21.08 31.95
C SER A 115 3.10 -21.11 33.44
N PRO A 116 2.65 -22.10 34.24
CA PRO A 116 2.92 -22.19 35.67
C PRO A 116 4.37 -22.57 36.01
#